data_AF-A0A497FJ46-F1
#
_entry.id   AF-A0A497FJ46-F1
#
_cell.length_a   1.000
_cell.length_b   1.000
_cell.length_c   1.000
_cell.angle_alpha   90.00
_cell.angle_beta   90.00
_cell.angle_gamma   90.00
#
_symmetry.space_group_name_H-M   'P 1'
#
loop_
_entity.id
_entity.type
_entity.pdbx_description
1 polymer ?
#
loop_
_entity_poly.entity_id
_entity_poly.type
_entity_poly.pdbx_seq_one_letter_code
_entity_poly.pdbx_strand_id
1 'polypeptide(L)'
;MFKNPVLRFGEGTASSPYEGFKMGLKPFKRVPKICMEVVYRRDYRREARNLVLNLVNGVKGYRGFSEFFGTEVEYWYTPVDSSESYLDAVSKAQGDVVIILIPDEMSVEYDEDPYMPLKRSLSMRGIPSQMIEYSTARYLSNKGYVLFNIALNIFSKAGGIPWMLAEPPSSSLTIGIDSGGGGVALTVFNPESEKVFEWHTGFSPGVEVIDLLKKPMLEMLAEIDNIEDAETIIFHRDGFAHPFERDSIRDVVDTLKLEGILRRDVYWALIEIRKRSVPRLLRNTSRGYRNPIQGAYLQLDPYKYVVATVGFPDHPLLSDYGISRPLVVEVVETSNWDRDPKPFIRDVYWLAQLNWASGLLPTKLPITTLYAHRIVSFWRAGVNPSINLKSKLWFL
;
A
#
# COMPACT_ATOMS: atom_id res chain seq x y z
N MET A 1 9.25 23.61 -4.53
CA MET A 1 9.05 22.14 -4.60
C MET A 1 9.17 21.60 -3.19
N PHE A 2 8.46 20.53 -2.85
CA PHE A 2 8.70 19.80 -1.62
C PHE A 2 10.05 19.07 -1.68
N LYS A 3 10.73 18.96 -0.55
CA LYS A 3 11.95 18.16 -0.42
C LYS A 3 11.57 16.68 -0.51
N ASN A 4 12.36 15.88 -1.21
CA ASN A 4 12.20 14.43 -1.20
C ASN A 4 12.40 13.91 0.23
N PRO A 5 11.54 12.99 0.71
CA PRO A 5 11.73 12.41 2.02
C PRO A 5 12.99 11.55 2.04
N VAL A 6 13.69 11.58 3.17
CA VAL A 6 14.70 10.56 3.48
C VAL A 6 13.98 9.35 4.04
N LEU A 7 14.38 8.15 3.63
CA LEU A 7 13.76 6.90 4.07
C LEU A 7 14.58 6.28 5.20
N ARG A 8 13.91 5.84 6.26
CA ARG A 8 14.48 5.17 7.42
C ARG A 8 14.33 3.66 7.31
N PHE A 9 15.43 2.98 7.59
CA PHE A 9 15.59 1.53 7.63
C PHE A 9 15.91 1.09 9.06
N GLY A 10 16.10 -0.21 9.27
CA GLY A 10 16.48 -0.73 10.59
C GLY A 10 17.85 -0.23 11.05
N GLU A 11 18.78 -0.05 10.11
CA GLU A 11 20.18 0.27 10.36
C GLU A 11 20.65 1.51 9.58
N GLY A 12 19.81 2.56 9.50
CA GLY A 12 20.20 3.85 8.93
C GLY A 12 19.15 4.45 8.01
N THR A 13 19.60 5.29 7.07
CA THR A 13 18.73 6.00 6.14
C THR A 13 19.26 5.99 4.71
N ALA A 14 18.36 6.01 3.72
CA ALA A 14 18.71 6.12 2.31
C ALA A 14 17.72 7.01 1.55
N SER A 15 18.14 7.48 0.36
CA SER A 15 17.30 8.30 -0.53
C SER A 15 16.40 7.47 -1.45
N SER A 16 16.67 6.18 -1.60
CA SER A 16 15.83 5.25 -2.37
C SER A 16 15.77 3.88 -1.70
N PRO A 17 14.67 3.12 -1.89
CA PRO A 17 14.53 1.86 -1.22
C PRO A 17 15.58 0.82 -1.62
N TYR A 18 15.77 0.64 -2.92
CA TYR A 18 16.67 -0.36 -3.45
C TYR A 18 18.14 -0.13 -3.05
N GLU A 19 18.60 1.13 -2.99
CA GLU A 19 19.96 1.42 -2.52
C GLU A 19 20.10 1.18 -1.02
N GLY A 20 19.08 1.46 -0.21
CA GLY A 20 19.08 1.12 1.21
C GLY A 20 19.28 -0.39 1.46
N PHE A 21 18.61 -1.24 0.67
CA PHE A 21 18.82 -2.69 0.74
C PHE A 21 20.20 -3.13 0.24
N LYS A 22 20.74 -2.53 -0.83
CA LYS A 22 22.11 -2.81 -1.30
C LYS A 22 23.19 -2.42 -0.30
N MET A 23 22.96 -1.36 0.46
CA MET A 23 23.82 -0.91 1.55
C MET A 23 23.72 -1.81 2.79
N GLY A 24 22.76 -2.74 2.82
CA GLY A 24 22.57 -3.67 3.92
C GLY A 24 21.82 -3.08 5.11
N LEU A 25 21.08 -1.97 4.95
CA LEU A 25 20.45 -1.25 6.07
C LEU A 25 19.31 -2.01 6.78
N LYS A 26 18.91 -3.17 6.25
CA LYS A 26 17.84 -4.05 6.76
C LYS A 26 16.45 -3.37 6.86
N PRO A 27 15.36 -4.16 6.91
CA PRO A 27 14.01 -3.62 7.08
C PRO A 27 13.82 -2.83 8.37
N PHE A 28 12.92 -1.85 8.34
CA PHE A 28 12.51 -1.10 9.53
C PHE A 28 11.85 -2.01 10.59
N LYS A 29 10.81 -2.76 10.21
CA LYS A 29 10.20 -3.80 11.05
C LYS A 29 10.58 -5.17 10.50
N ARG A 30 11.37 -5.92 11.26
CA ARG A 30 11.92 -7.22 10.85
C ARG A 30 10.89 -8.33 10.96
N VAL A 31 11.03 -9.33 10.09
CA VAL A 31 10.36 -10.63 10.18
C VAL A 31 11.47 -11.67 10.21
N PRO A 32 11.79 -12.28 11.36
CA PRO A 32 12.99 -13.11 11.49
C PRO A 32 12.90 -14.41 10.68
N LYS A 33 11.69 -14.96 10.51
CA LYS A 33 11.44 -16.21 9.81
C LYS A 33 10.12 -16.14 9.03
N ILE A 34 10.11 -16.71 7.83
CA ILE A 34 8.91 -16.90 7.00
C ILE A 34 8.86 -18.35 6.52
N CYS A 35 7.73 -19.03 6.73
CA CYS A 35 7.41 -20.32 6.14
C CYS A 35 6.61 -20.12 4.85
N MET A 36 7.19 -20.41 3.68
CA MET A 36 6.55 -20.26 2.38
C MET A 36 6.05 -21.58 1.82
N GLU A 37 4.78 -21.64 1.46
CA GLU A 37 4.24 -22.76 0.67
C GLU A 37 4.15 -22.36 -0.81
N VAL A 38 4.65 -23.22 -1.69
CA VAL A 38 4.71 -22.94 -3.14
C VAL A 38 3.80 -23.91 -3.87
N VAL A 39 2.66 -23.40 -4.35
CA VAL A 39 1.66 -24.16 -5.12
C VAL A 39 1.88 -23.89 -6.61
N TYR A 40 2.00 -24.94 -7.42
CA TYR A 40 2.27 -24.82 -8.86
C TYR A 40 1.81 -26.07 -9.61
N ARG A 41 1.44 -25.94 -10.89
CA ARG A 41 1.16 -27.10 -11.74
C ARG A 41 2.43 -27.88 -12.05
N ARG A 42 2.36 -29.22 -12.06
CA ARG A 42 3.54 -30.11 -12.21
C ARG A 42 4.44 -29.82 -13.42
N ASP A 43 3.87 -29.35 -14.52
CA ASP A 43 4.58 -28.91 -15.73
C ASP A 43 5.51 -27.71 -15.49
N TYR A 44 5.25 -26.88 -14.48
CA TYR A 44 6.07 -25.73 -14.07
C TYR A 44 7.03 -26.04 -12.91
N ARG A 45 7.32 -27.32 -12.62
CA ARG A 45 8.18 -27.72 -11.50
C ARG A 45 9.56 -27.08 -11.55
N ARG A 46 10.15 -26.95 -12.74
CA ARG A 46 11.50 -26.39 -12.90
C ARG A 46 11.49 -24.89 -12.61
N GLU A 47 10.51 -24.19 -13.15
CA GLU A 47 10.28 -22.75 -13.01
C GLU A 47 10.02 -22.38 -11.55
N ALA A 48 9.12 -23.10 -10.87
CA ALA A 48 8.82 -22.91 -9.45
C ALA A 48 10.08 -23.06 -8.58
N ARG A 49 10.85 -24.12 -8.82
CA ARG A 49 12.09 -24.38 -8.06
C ARG A 49 13.15 -23.32 -8.29
N ASN A 50 13.38 -22.93 -9.55
CA ASN A 50 14.34 -21.89 -9.89
C ASN A 50 13.96 -20.54 -9.28
N LEU A 51 12.68 -20.19 -9.36
CA LEU A 51 12.14 -18.98 -8.76
C LEU A 51 12.40 -18.93 -7.25
N VAL A 52 12.01 -19.97 -6.51
CA VAL A 52 12.16 -20.01 -5.06
C VAL A 52 13.63 -20.04 -4.65
N LEU A 53 14.47 -20.82 -5.34
CA LEU A 53 15.91 -20.85 -5.10
C LEU A 53 16.53 -19.46 -5.25
N ASN A 54 16.18 -18.75 -6.33
CA ASN A 54 16.69 -17.41 -6.61
C ASN A 54 16.10 -16.35 -5.69
N LEU A 55 14.84 -16.51 -5.23
CA LEU A 55 14.23 -15.65 -4.21
C LEU A 55 14.96 -15.78 -2.88
N VAL A 56 15.27 -17.00 -2.45
CA VAL A 56 15.90 -17.25 -1.14
C VAL A 56 17.39 -16.90 -1.16
N ASN A 57 18.13 -17.38 -2.15
CA ASN A 57 19.60 -17.27 -2.19
C ASN A 57 20.10 -16.02 -2.92
N GLY A 58 19.23 -15.36 -3.69
CA GLY A 58 19.59 -14.21 -4.49
C GLY A 58 20.24 -14.53 -5.83
N VAL A 59 20.43 -13.48 -6.62
CA VAL A 59 21.10 -13.44 -7.93
C VAL A 59 21.83 -12.10 -8.06
N LYS A 60 22.48 -11.84 -9.20
CA LYS A 60 23.09 -10.52 -9.45
C LYS A 60 22.06 -9.39 -9.29
N GLY A 61 22.34 -8.47 -8.36
CA GLY A 61 21.48 -7.32 -8.06
C GLY A 61 20.44 -7.55 -6.96
N TYR A 62 20.29 -8.77 -6.44
CA TYR A 62 19.40 -9.06 -5.31
C TYR A 62 20.01 -10.18 -4.47
N ARG A 63 20.37 -9.92 -3.22
CA ARG A 63 21.23 -10.86 -2.45
C ARG A 63 20.47 -11.86 -1.58
N GLY A 64 19.20 -12.11 -1.89
CA GLY A 64 18.39 -13.11 -1.18
C GLY A 64 17.75 -12.58 0.10
N PHE A 65 16.87 -13.40 0.69
CA PHE A 65 16.06 -13.00 1.84
C PHE A 65 16.89 -12.72 3.09
N SER A 66 17.85 -13.60 3.39
CA SER A 66 18.71 -13.45 4.57
C SER A 66 19.54 -12.17 4.50
N GLU A 67 20.17 -11.89 3.36
CA GLU A 67 21.03 -10.71 3.25
C GLU A 67 20.24 -9.39 3.15
N PHE A 68 19.18 -9.33 2.34
CA PHE A 68 18.43 -8.08 2.18
C PHE A 68 17.48 -7.81 3.35
N PHE A 69 16.75 -8.83 3.81
CA PHE A 69 15.68 -8.67 4.78
C PHE A 69 16.06 -9.11 6.21
N GLY A 70 17.17 -9.85 6.38
CA GLY A 70 17.50 -10.44 7.67
C GLY A 70 16.49 -11.52 8.08
N THR A 71 15.93 -12.20 7.08
CA THR A 71 14.83 -13.15 7.24
C THR A 71 15.27 -14.55 6.80
N GLU A 72 15.13 -15.51 7.70
CA GLU A 72 15.23 -16.93 7.38
C GLU A 72 13.96 -17.38 6.65
N VAL A 73 14.13 -18.25 5.64
CA VAL A 73 13.02 -18.72 4.83
C VAL A 73 13.02 -20.24 4.80
N GLU A 74 11.98 -20.83 5.39
CA GLU A 74 11.65 -22.24 5.20
C GLU A 74 10.60 -22.35 4.09
N TYR A 75 10.69 -23.36 3.23
CA TYR A 75 9.72 -23.53 2.16
C TYR A 75 9.51 -24.98 1.75
N TRP A 76 8.30 -25.26 1.26
CA TRP A 76 7.94 -26.54 0.66
C TRP A 76 7.08 -26.35 -0.59
N TYR A 77 6.91 -27.43 -1.33
CA TYR A 77 6.30 -27.46 -2.65
C TYR A 77 5.04 -28.31 -2.63
N THR A 78 3.93 -27.74 -3.09
CA THR A 78 2.63 -28.41 -3.24
C THR A 78 2.29 -28.48 -4.73
N PRO A 79 2.75 -29.52 -5.46
CA PRO A 79 2.43 -29.66 -6.88
C PRO A 79 0.96 -30.01 -7.08
N VAL A 80 0.34 -29.43 -8.11
CA VAL A 80 -1.02 -29.75 -8.55
C VAL A 80 -1.04 -30.31 -9.97
N ASP A 81 -2.01 -31.18 -10.26
CA ASP A 81 -2.12 -31.85 -11.56
C ASP A 81 -2.97 -31.06 -12.58
N SER A 82 -3.97 -30.33 -12.10
CA SER A 82 -4.90 -29.53 -12.92
C SER A 82 -5.18 -28.16 -12.29
N SER A 83 -5.77 -27.25 -13.07
CA SER A 83 -6.21 -25.94 -12.56
C SER A 83 -7.27 -26.08 -11.45
N GLU A 84 -8.18 -27.06 -11.58
CA GLU A 84 -9.20 -27.37 -10.57
C GLU A 84 -8.60 -27.80 -9.23
N SER A 85 -7.43 -28.46 -9.26
CA SER A 85 -6.73 -28.95 -8.07
C SER A 85 -6.10 -27.84 -7.24
N TYR A 86 -5.97 -26.60 -7.77
CA TYR A 86 -5.42 -25.48 -7.01
C TYR A 86 -6.25 -25.15 -5.77
N LEU A 87 -7.59 -25.19 -5.87
CA LEU A 87 -8.46 -24.83 -4.75
C LEU A 87 -8.33 -25.81 -3.59
N ASP A 88 -8.21 -27.11 -3.87
CA ASP A 88 -7.97 -28.14 -2.85
C ASP A 88 -6.63 -27.93 -2.16
N ALA A 89 -5.54 -27.74 -2.93
CA ALA A 89 -4.22 -27.46 -2.38
C ALA A 89 -4.22 -26.21 -1.49
N VAL A 90 -4.80 -25.12 -2.00
CA VAL A 90 -4.90 -23.85 -1.29
C VAL A 90 -5.77 -23.93 -0.03
N SER A 91 -6.82 -24.75 -0.03
CA SER A 91 -7.67 -24.95 1.15
C SER A 91 -6.91 -25.63 2.32
N LYS A 92 -5.85 -26.38 2.01
CA LYS A 92 -5.01 -27.12 2.97
C LYS A 92 -3.70 -26.41 3.29
N ALA A 93 -3.38 -25.31 2.61
CA ALA A 93 -2.09 -24.63 2.73
C ALA A 93 -1.79 -24.17 4.17
N GLN A 94 -0.53 -24.26 4.61
CA GLN A 94 -0.11 -23.98 5.99
C GLN A 94 1.00 -22.93 6.10
N GLY A 95 1.51 -22.41 4.97
CA GLY A 95 2.53 -21.37 4.97
C GLY A 95 2.06 -20.04 5.58
N ASP A 96 3.02 -19.27 6.11
CA ASP A 96 2.82 -17.87 6.51
C ASP A 96 2.47 -16.99 5.32
N VAL A 97 3.01 -17.33 4.15
CA VAL A 97 2.72 -16.76 2.84
C VAL A 97 2.66 -17.89 1.82
N VAL A 98 1.65 -17.89 0.95
CA VAL A 98 1.53 -18.87 -0.13
C VAL A 98 1.90 -18.24 -1.47
N ILE A 99 2.92 -18.78 -2.13
CA ILE A 99 3.27 -18.44 -3.51
C ILE A 99 2.49 -19.37 -4.44
N ILE A 100 1.78 -18.80 -5.41
CA ILE A 100 1.02 -19.57 -6.39
C ILE A 100 1.48 -19.18 -7.77
N LEU A 101 1.94 -20.16 -8.55
CA LEU A 101 2.18 -19.95 -9.97
C LEU A 101 0.85 -20.07 -10.72
N ILE A 102 0.49 -19.08 -11.52
CA ILE A 102 -0.79 -19.06 -12.26
C ILE A 102 -0.57 -18.80 -13.75
N PRO A 103 -1.54 -19.16 -14.62
CA PRO A 103 -1.53 -18.74 -16.02
C PRO A 103 -1.40 -17.22 -16.16
N ASP A 104 -0.84 -16.77 -17.27
CA ASP A 104 -0.78 -15.35 -17.61
C ASP A 104 -2.20 -14.82 -17.86
N GLU A 105 -2.56 -13.63 -17.38
CA GLU A 105 -3.93 -13.10 -17.43
C GLU A 105 -4.49 -13.06 -18.87
N MET A 106 -3.64 -12.78 -19.86
CA MET A 106 -4.02 -12.75 -21.28
C MET A 106 -4.18 -14.14 -21.93
N SER A 107 -3.90 -15.21 -21.19
CA SER A 107 -3.91 -16.60 -21.70
C SER A 107 -5.12 -17.42 -21.25
N VAL A 108 -5.99 -16.84 -20.43
CA VAL A 108 -7.19 -17.49 -19.88
C VAL A 108 -8.41 -16.63 -20.11
N GLU A 109 -9.57 -17.27 -20.31
CA GLU A 109 -10.84 -16.54 -20.26
C GLU A 109 -11.09 -16.05 -18.83
N TYR A 110 -11.80 -14.92 -18.68
CA TYR A 110 -12.02 -14.28 -17.37
C TYR A 110 -12.68 -15.23 -16.35
N ASP A 111 -13.56 -16.11 -16.81
CA ASP A 111 -14.27 -17.09 -15.97
C ASP A 111 -13.38 -18.28 -15.56
N GLU A 112 -12.24 -18.47 -16.22
CA GLU A 112 -11.26 -19.52 -15.93
C GLU A 112 -10.03 -19.01 -15.18
N ASP A 113 -9.92 -17.69 -14.93
CA ASP A 113 -8.78 -17.11 -14.21
C ASP A 113 -8.76 -17.59 -12.75
N PRO A 114 -7.75 -18.38 -12.34
CA PRO A 114 -7.67 -18.91 -11.00
C PRO A 114 -7.32 -17.84 -9.95
N TYR A 115 -6.93 -16.62 -10.36
CA TYR A 115 -6.46 -15.57 -9.47
C TYR A 115 -7.46 -15.27 -8.34
N MET A 116 -8.69 -14.88 -8.69
CA MET A 116 -9.67 -14.43 -7.70
C MET A 116 -10.16 -15.57 -6.79
N PRO A 117 -10.55 -16.76 -7.31
CA PRO A 117 -10.95 -17.88 -6.46
C PRO A 117 -9.88 -18.27 -5.42
N LEU A 118 -8.61 -18.34 -5.83
CA LEU A 118 -7.51 -18.70 -4.93
C LEU A 118 -7.22 -17.59 -3.92
N LYS A 119 -7.26 -16.32 -4.36
CA LYS A 119 -7.08 -15.16 -3.47
C LYS A 119 -8.16 -15.12 -2.38
N ARG A 120 -9.42 -15.37 -2.73
CA ARG A 120 -10.55 -15.45 -1.78
C ARG A 120 -10.30 -16.55 -0.75
N SER A 121 -10.00 -17.76 -1.20
CA SER A 121 -9.80 -18.93 -0.33
C SER A 121 -8.72 -18.69 0.74
N LEU A 122 -7.55 -18.17 0.35
CA LEU A 122 -6.47 -17.88 1.30
C LEU A 122 -6.77 -16.70 2.23
N SER A 123 -7.37 -15.63 1.70
CA SER A 123 -7.65 -14.42 2.50
C SER A 123 -8.69 -14.71 3.60
N MET A 124 -9.71 -15.53 3.32
CA MET A 124 -10.67 -15.99 4.34
C MET A 124 -10.01 -16.81 5.45
N ARG A 125 -8.96 -17.57 5.12
CA ARG A 125 -8.17 -18.36 6.07
C ARG A 125 -7.13 -17.52 6.81
N GLY A 126 -7.01 -16.23 6.49
CA GLY A 126 -6.02 -15.35 7.10
C GLY A 126 -4.58 -15.57 6.60
N ILE A 127 -4.42 -16.17 5.42
CA ILE A 127 -3.12 -16.45 4.81
C ILE A 127 -2.93 -15.50 3.62
N PRO A 128 -1.90 -14.64 3.62
CA PRO A 128 -1.59 -13.80 2.47
C PRO A 128 -1.02 -14.64 1.32
N SER A 129 -1.26 -14.19 0.09
CA SER A 129 -0.81 -14.88 -1.12
C SER A 129 -0.05 -13.98 -2.08
N GLN A 130 0.96 -14.54 -2.74
CA GLN A 130 1.71 -13.94 -3.84
C GLN A 130 1.47 -14.74 -5.11
N MET A 131 0.65 -14.20 -6.01
CA MET A 131 0.44 -14.79 -7.33
C MET A 131 1.60 -14.41 -8.25
N ILE A 132 2.09 -15.36 -9.03
CA ILE A 132 3.21 -15.18 -9.97
C ILE A 132 2.83 -15.85 -11.28
N GLU A 133 2.79 -15.09 -12.37
CA GLU A 133 2.45 -15.66 -13.67
C GLU A 133 3.54 -16.62 -14.17
N TYR A 134 3.12 -17.60 -14.97
CA TYR A 134 4.02 -18.57 -15.60
C TYR A 134 5.12 -17.90 -16.42
N SER A 135 4.81 -16.86 -17.20
CA SER A 135 5.84 -16.13 -17.96
C SER A 135 6.87 -15.46 -17.05
N THR A 136 6.43 -14.89 -15.91
CA THR A 136 7.33 -14.27 -14.93
C THR A 136 8.27 -15.32 -14.32
N ALA A 137 7.72 -16.46 -13.87
CA ALA A 137 8.53 -17.55 -13.33
C ALA A 137 9.52 -18.12 -14.36
N ARG A 138 9.11 -18.21 -15.63
CA ARG A 138 9.91 -18.80 -16.71
C ARG A 138 11.02 -17.88 -17.23
N TYR A 139 10.72 -16.61 -17.45
CA TYR A 139 11.60 -15.70 -18.18
C TYR A 139 12.31 -14.67 -17.28
N LEU A 140 11.74 -14.38 -16.10
CA LEU A 140 12.18 -13.27 -15.26
C LEU A 140 12.71 -13.70 -13.88
N SER A 141 12.64 -14.98 -13.55
CA SER A 141 13.11 -15.53 -12.27
C SER A 141 14.62 -15.44 -12.02
N ASN A 142 15.40 -14.96 -13.00
CA ASN A 142 16.84 -14.67 -12.85
C ASN A 142 17.16 -13.15 -12.82
N LYS A 143 16.13 -12.29 -12.88
CA LYS A 143 16.29 -10.83 -12.89
C LYS A 143 16.22 -10.31 -11.45
N GLY A 144 17.35 -9.84 -10.93
CA GLY A 144 17.45 -9.38 -9.54
C GLY A 144 16.41 -8.32 -9.15
N TYR A 145 16.10 -7.38 -10.04
CA TYR A 145 15.09 -6.35 -9.77
C TYR A 145 13.66 -6.91 -9.68
N VAL A 146 13.34 -7.97 -10.43
CA VAL A 146 12.04 -8.66 -10.35
C VAL A 146 11.94 -9.45 -9.05
N LEU A 147 12.97 -10.23 -8.74
CA LEU A 147 13.04 -11.00 -7.50
C LEU A 147 13.01 -10.10 -6.26
N PHE A 148 13.68 -8.95 -6.30
CA PHE A 148 13.64 -7.97 -5.22
C PHE A 148 12.21 -7.49 -4.95
N ASN A 149 11.44 -7.13 -5.99
CA ASN A 149 10.06 -6.69 -5.82
C ASN A 149 9.15 -7.83 -5.33
N ILE A 150 9.32 -9.06 -5.84
CA ILE A 150 8.57 -10.23 -5.36
C ILE A 150 8.88 -10.50 -3.88
N ALA A 151 10.17 -10.51 -3.52
CA ALA A 151 10.61 -10.73 -2.14
C ALA A 151 10.11 -9.64 -1.20
N LEU A 152 10.15 -8.38 -1.63
CA LEU A 152 9.62 -7.24 -0.89
C LEU A 152 8.12 -7.37 -0.61
N ASN A 153 7.35 -7.82 -1.61
CA ASN A 153 5.91 -8.03 -1.47
C ASN A 153 5.60 -9.17 -0.49
N ILE A 154 6.31 -10.30 -0.61
CA ILE A 154 6.22 -11.44 0.33
C ILE A 154 6.57 -10.99 1.76
N PHE A 155 7.67 -10.27 1.93
CA PHE A 155 8.12 -9.75 3.22
C PHE A 155 7.06 -8.85 3.87
N SER A 156 6.49 -7.93 3.08
CA SER A 156 5.45 -7.01 3.56
C SER A 156 4.13 -7.72 3.88
N LYS A 157 3.76 -8.74 3.09
CA LYS A 157 2.63 -9.64 3.34
C LYS A 157 2.80 -10.46 4.62
N ALA A 158 4.02 -10.85 4.96
CA ALA A 158 4.34 -11.52 6.21
C ALA A 158 4.25 -10.60 7.44
N GLY A 159 4.04 -9.29 7.25
CA GLY A 159 3.93 -8.29 8.34
C GLY A 159 5.18 -7.44 8.54
N GLY A 160 6.17 -7.57 7.66
CA GLY A 160 7.36 -6.72 7.68
C GLY A 160 7.08 -5.31 7.17
N ILE A 161 7.84 -4.33 7.66
CA ILE A 161 7.83 -2.96 7.14
C ILE A 161 9.23 -2.68 6.61
N PRO A 162 9.40 -2.54 5.29
CA PRO A 162 10.72 -2.50 4.70
C PRO A 162 11.41 -1.16 4.96
N TRP A 163 10.69 -0.04 4.93
CA TRP A 163 11.21 1.29 5.28
C TRP A 163 10.09 2.24 5.72
N MET A 164 10.48 3.33 6.38
CA MET A 164 9.63 4.41 6.87
C MET A 164 10.14 5.78 6.43
N LEU A 165 9.42 6.85 6.76
CA LEU A 165 9.96 8.21 6.65
C LEU A 165 10.98 8.43 7.78
N ALA A 166 12.13 9.03 7.48
CA ALA A 166 13.12 9.38 8.50
C ALA A 166 12.73 10.65 9.27
N GLU A 167 12.12 11.61 8.57
CA GLU A 167 11.50 12.78 9.17
C GLU A 167 10.00 12.45 9.39
N PRO A 168 9.42 12.69 10.59
CA PRO A 168 8.01 12.42 10.81
C PRO A 168 7.13 13.31 9.92
N PRO A 169 5.96 12.82 9.47
CA PRO A 169 4.96 13.66 8.82
C PRO A 169 4.46 14.75 9.80
N SER A 170 3.74 15.74 9.26
CA SER A 170 3.16 16.84 10.04
C SER A 170 1.93 16.40 10.84
N SER A 171 1.36 15.23 10.53
CA SER A 171 0.25 14.63 11.25
C SER A 171 0.71 13.57 12.24
N SER A 172 0.08 13.55 13.42
CA SER A 172 0.23 12.45 14.38
C SER A 172 -0.40 11.17 13.83
N LEU A 173 -1.55 11.32 13.16
CA LEU A 173 -2.31 10.22 12.59
C LEU A 173 -2.81 10.58 11.18
N THR A 174 -2.67 9.65 10.23
CA THR A 174 -3.26 9.80 8.90
C THR A 174 -4.17 8.63 8.59
N ILE A 175 -5.42 8.91 8.22
CA ILE A 175 -6.45 7.91 7.95
C ILE A 175 -6.84 7.96 6.47
N GLY A 176 -6.60 6.89 5.72
CA GLY A 176 -7.06 6.77 4.33
C GLY A 176 -8.47 6.18 4.25
N ILE A 177 -9.33 6.75 3.42
CA ILE A 177 -10.72 6.34 3.23
C ILE A 177 -10.94 6.04 1.75
N ASP A 178 -11.43 4.83 1.46
CA ASP A 178 -12.06 4.51 0.18
C ASP A 178 -13.38 3.74 0.39
N SER A 179 -14.32 3.90 -0.53
CA SER A 179 -15.62 3.23 -0.46
C SER A 179 -16.06 2.66 -1.81
N GLY A 180 -16.83 1.58 -1.78
CA GLY A 180 -17.21 0.88 -2.98
C GLY A 180 -17.87 -0.46 -2.75
N GLY A 181 -18.80 -0.83 -3.64
CA GLY A 181 -19.47 -2.14 -3.57
C GLY A 181 -20.26 -2.36 -2.28
N GLY A 182 -20.77 -1.28 -1.66
CA GLY A 182 -21.49 -1.33 -0.38
C GLY A 182 -20.60 -1.43 0.87
N GLY A 183 -19.28 -1.28 0.73
CA GLY A 183 -18.33 -1.29 1.84
C GLY A 183 -17.45 -0.03 1.91
N VAL A 184 -16.83 0.17 3.07
CA VAL A 184 -15.76 1.17 3.30
C VAL A 184 -14.48 0.47 3.74
N ALA A 185 -13.33 0.93 3.24
CA ALA A 185 -12.02 0.59 3.77
C ALA A 185 -11.39 1.82 4.40
N LEU A 186 -10.93 1.64 5.64
CA LEU A 186 -10.17 2.61 6.40
C LEU A 186 -8.74 2.08 6.54
N THR A 187 -7.75 2.93 6.33
CA THR A 187 -6.35 2.61 6.61
C THR A 187 -5.81 3.61 7.60
N VAL A 188 -4.97 3.17 8.51
CA VAL A 188 -4.40 3.98 9.56
C VAL A 188 -2.90 3.97 9.39
N PHE A 189 -2.29 5.14 9.32
CA PHE A 189 -0.85 5.32 9.37
C PHE A 189 -0.50 6.14 10.62
N ASN A 190 0.16 5.50 11.57
CA ASN A 190 0.61 6.09 12.82
C ASN A 190 2.13 5.87 12.95
N PRO A 191 2.97 6.87 12.61
CA PRO A 191 4.41 6.71 12.57
C PRO A 191 5.06 6.46 13.95
N GLU A 192 4.35 6.74 15.04
CA GLU A 192 4.85 6.60 16.42
C GLU A 192 4.40 5.29 17.10
N SER A 193 3.43 4.58 16.52
CA SER A 193 2.91 3.31 17.05
C SER A 193 3.74 2.11 16.60
N GLU A 194 3.78 1.05 17.42
CA GLU A 194 4.28 -0.28 17.00
C GLU A 194 3.44 -0.87 15.84
N LYS A 195 2.14 -0.52 15.82
CA LYS A 195 1.21 -0.80 14.71
C LYS A 195 1.24 0.37 13.73
N VAL A 196 2.39 0.55 13.09
CA VAL A 196 2.65 1.65 12.16
C VAL A 196 1.58 1.80 11.08
N PHE A 197 1.06 0.66 10.60
CA PHE A 197 0.00 0.64 9.60
C PHE A 197 -1.02 -0.46 9.89
N GLU A 198 -2.29 -0.07 9.87
CA GLU A 198 -3.43 -0.95 10.06
C GLU A 198 -4.52 -0.65 9.03
N TRP A 199 -5.47 -1.58 8.90
CA TRP A 199 -6.64 -1.38 8.06
C TRP A 199 -7.89 -1.96 8.71
N HIS A 200 -9.03 -1.33 8.42
CA HIS A 200 -10.34 -1.69 8.92
C HIS A 200 -11.33 -1.66 7.77
N THR A 201 -12.38 -2.46 7.87
CA THR A 201 -13.44 -2.52 6.86
C THR A 201 -14.79 -2.46 7.52
N GLY A 202 -15.72 -1.73 6.92
CA GLY A 202 -17.11 -1.66 7.37
C GLY A 202 -18.07 -2.11 6.27
N PHE A 203 -18.97 -3.03 6.59
CA PHE A 203 -20.00 -3.53 5.69
C PHE A 203 -21.38 -3.38 6.31
N SER A 204 -22.29 -2.75 5.58
CA SER A 204 -23.70 -2.67 5.98
C SER A 204 -24.60 -2.88 4.76
N PRO A 205 -24.97 -4.13 4.45
CA PRO A 205 -25.94 -4.41 3.40
C PRO A 205 -27.32 -3.91 3.85
N GLY A 206 -27.87 -2.90 3.18
CA GLY A 206 -29.23 -2.42 3.40
C GLY A 206 -29.40 -1.22 4.35
N VAL A 207 -28.30 -0.58 4.78
CA VAL A 207 -28.37 0.66 5.59
C VAL A 207 -28.12 1.89 4.70
N GLU A 208 -28.68 3.03 5.08
CA GLU A 208 -28.31 4.32 4.48
C GLU A 208 -26.79 4.53 4.54
N VAL A 209 -26.21 5.09 3.48
CA VAL A 209 -24.76 5.24 3.28
C VAL A 209 -24.04 5.94 4.45
N ILE A 210 -24.79 6.70 5.27
CA ILE A 210 -24.34 7.46 6.43
C ILE A 210 -23.75 6.54 7.53
N ASP A 211 -24.41 5.42 7.86
CA ASP A 211 -23.93 4.52 8.90
C ASP A 211 -22.73 3.66 8.47
N LEU A 212 -22.47 3.59 7.16
CA LEU A 212 -21.39 2.80 6.60
C LEU A 212 -20.01 3.34 7.00
N LEU A 213 -19.87 4.66 7.21
CA LEU A 213 -18.60 5.28 7.59
C LEU A 213 -18.48 5.50 9.10
N LYS A 214 -19.56 5.95 9.75
CA LYS A 214 -19.54 6.41 11.15
C LYS A 214 -19.11 5.32 12.13
N LYS A 215 -19.80 4.17 12.12
CA LYS A 215 -19.53 3.07 13.05
C LYS A 215 -18.12 2.47 12.89
N PRO A 216 -17.67 2.08 11.68
CA PRO A 216 -16.32 1.55 11.50
C PRO A 216 -15.22 2.54 11.89
N MET A 217 -15.47 3.84 11.71
CA MET A 217 -14.51 4.88 12.08
C MET A 217 -14.45 5.10 13.59
N LEU A 218 -15.59 5.06 14.31
CA LEU A 218 -15.62 5.07 15.78
C LEU A 218 -14.88 3.87 16.35
N GLU A 219 -15.20 2.67 15.88
CA GLU A 219 -14.54 1.43 16.30
C GLU A 219 -13.04 1.47 16.02
N MET A 220 -12.63 1.91 14.83
CA MET A 220 -11.22 2.04 14.47
C MET A 220 -10.49 3.05 15.36
N LEU A 221 -11.03 4.27 15.53
CA LEU A 221 -10.36 5.31 16.31
C LEU A 221 -10.25 4.93 17.80
N ALA A 222 -11.28 4.30 18.36
CA ALA A 222 -11.25 3.85 19.75
C ALA A 222 -10.23 2.72 20.02
N GLU A 223 -9.78 2.00 18.98
CA GLU A 223 -8.78 0.93 19.08
C GLU A 223 -7.33 1.41 18.87
N ILE A 224 -7.12 2.67 18.49
CA ILE A 224 -5.78 3.21 18.26
C ILE A 224 -5.09 3.48 19.60
N ASP A 225 -3.92 2.85 19.77
CA ASP A 225 -3.08 3.04 20.95
C ASP A 225 -2.62 4.52 21.07
N ASN A 226 -2.77 5.11 22.26
CA ASN A 226 -2.41 6.50 22.60
C ASN A 226 -3.09 7.56 21.70
N ILE A 227 -4.32 7.30 21.24
CA ILE A 227 -5.06 8.25 20.40
C ILE A 227 -5.35 9.58 21.13
N GLU A 228 -5.44 9.55 22.46
CA GLU A 228 -5.64 10.73 23.32
C GLU A 228 -4.53 11.78 23.17
N ASP A 229 -3.32 11.34 22.81
CA ASP A 229 -2.14 12.19 22.60
C ASP A 229 -2.09 12.78 21.18
N ALA A 230 -2.97 12.35 20.26
CA ALA A 230 -2.96 12.79 18.88
C ALA A 230 -3.24 14.30 18.76
N GLU A 231 -2.24 15.07 18.36
CA GLU A 231 -2.38 16.52 18.16
C GLU A 231 -3.02 16.87 16.81
N THR A 232 -2.81 16.00 15.82
CA THR A 232 -3.28 16.23 14.45
C THR A 232 -3.69 14.94 13.76
N ILE A 233 -4.96 14.89 13.31
CA ILE A 233 -5.55 13.77 12.57
C ILE A 233 -5.90 14.23 11.15
N ILE A 234 -5.31 13.60 10.13
CA ILE A 234 -5.56 13.94 8.73
C ILE A 234 -6.28 12.79 8.03
N PHE A 235 -7.45 13.07 7.47
CA PHE A 235 -8.20 12.12 6.67
C PHE A 235 -7.88 12.31 5.19
N HIS A 236 -7.44 11.26 4.50
CA HIS A 236 -7.24 11.24 3.06
C HIS A 236 -8.39 10.49 2.39
N ARG A 237 -9.15 11.16 1.52
CA ARG A 237 -10.20 10.53 0.72
C ARG A 237 -9.71 10.26 -0.70
N ASP A 238 -9.87 9.02 -1.19
CA ASP A 238 -9.66 8.74 -2.61
C ASP A 238 -10.81 9.29 -3.45
N GLY A 239 -10.57 10.35 -4.22
CA GLY A 239 -11.61 11.02 -5.00
C GLY A 239 -12.34 12.14 -4.25
N PHE A 240 -13.60 12.35 -4.59
CA PHE A 240 -14.44 13.40 -4.00
C PHE A 240 -15.04 12.91 -2.68
N ALA A 241 -15.06 13.80 -1.68
CA ALA A 241 -15.76 13.57 -0.43
C ALA A 241 -17.19 14.07 -0.55
N HIS A 242 -18.16 13.16 -0.46
CA HIS A 242 -19.58 13.52 -0.46
C HIS A 242 -19.94 14.28 0.82
N PRO A 243 -20.96 15.17 0.81
CA PRO A 243 -21.36 15.93 1.99
C PRO A 243 -21.58 15.07 3.24
N PHE A 244 -22.26 13.93 3.09
CA PHE A 244 -22.50 13.01 4.20
C PHE A 244 -21.20 12.43 4.80
N GLU A 245 -20.15 12.21 3.99
CA GLU A 245 -18.85 11.73 4.49
C GLU A 245 -18.18 12.80 5.35
N ARG A 246 -18.31 14.07 4.95
CA ARG A 246 -17.79 15.23 5.70
C ARG A 246 -18.49 15.36 7.05
N ASP A 247 -19.82 15.29 7.03
CA ASP A 247 -20.63 15.37 8.25
C ASP A 247 -20.34 14.17 9.18
N SER A 248 -20.19 12.96 8.62
CA SER A 248 -19.84 11.76 9.40
C SER A 248 -18.47 11.90 10.08
N ILE A 249 -17.47 12.44 9.39
CA ILE A 249 -16.14 12.66 9.99
C ILE A 249 -16.21 13.69 11.11
N ARG A 250 -16.90 14.82 10.89
CA ARG A 250 -17.11 15.85 11.91
C ARG A 250 -17.78 15.27 13.15
N ASP A 251 -18.89 14.58 12.97
CA ASP A 251 -19.66 13.93 14.03
C ASP A 251 -18.82 12.97 14.86
N VAL A 252 -18.01 12.12 14.20
CA VAL A 252 -17.17 11.14 14.90
C VAL A 252 -16.10 11.82 15.73
N VAL A 253 -15.40 12.80 15.16
CA VAL A 253 -14.37 13.53 15.91
C VAL A 253 -14.99 14.28 17.10
N ASP A 254 -16.13 14.92 16.91
CA ASP A 254 -16.84 15.64 17.98
C ASP A 254 -17.34 14.68 19.07
N THR A 255 -17.86 13.51 18.70
CA THR A 255 -18.26 12.45 19.64
C THR A 255 -17.08 12.01 20.50
N LEU A 256 -15.94 11.68 19.89
CA LEU A 256 -14.74 11.23 20.61
C LEU A 256 -14.13 12.33 21.49
N LYS A 257 -14.25 13.60 21.10
CA LYS A 257 -13.89 14.75 21.96
C LYS A 257 -14.78 14.87 23.18
N LEU A 258 -16.09 14.63 23.02
CA LEU A 258 -17.05 14.67 24.14
C LEU A 258 -16.85 13.51 25.11
N GLU A 259 -16.53 12.33 24.60
CA GLU A 259 -16.23 11.13 25.39
C GLU A 259 -14.85 11.16 26.07
N GLY A 260 -14.01 12.16 25.73
CA GLY A 260 -12.68 12.31 26.31
C GLY A 260 -11.63 11.35 25.73
N ILE A 261 -11.95 10.66 24.63
CA ILE A 261 -11.03 9.79 23.88
C ILE A 261 -10.04 10.65 23.07
N LEU A 262 -10.51 11.78 22.53
CA LEU A 262 -9.67 12.76 21.85
C LEU A 262 -9.53 14.03 22.70
N ARG A 263 -8.33 14.62 22.68
CA ARG A 263 -8.12 15.97 23.23
C ARG A 263 -9.02 16.99 22.53
N ARG A 264 -9.59 17.94 23.30
CA ARG A 264 -10.59 18.89 22.79
C ARG A 264 -10.06 19.78 21.65
N ASP A 265 -8.79 20.13 21.72
CA ASP A 265 -8.07 20.98 20.77
C ASP A 265 -7.40 20.21 19.63
N VAL A 266 -7.67 18.90 19.46
CA VAL A 266 -7.13 18.16 18.31
C VAL A 266 -7.51 18.85 17.01
N TYR A 267 -6.51 19.06 16.17
CA TYR A 267 -6.71 19.56 14.82
C TYR A 267 -7.04 18.40 13.88
N TRP A 268 -8.01 18.60 13.00
CA TRP A 268 -8.27 17.65 11.95
C TRP A 268 -8.59 18.30 10.61
N ALA A 269 -8.32 17.58 9.53
CA ALA A 269 -8.68 17.99 8.18
C ALA A 269 -9.02 16.79 7.30
N LEU A 270 -9.97 16.97 6.40
CA LEU A 270 -10.29 16.05 5.31
C LEU A 270 -9.70 16.57 4.01
N ILE A 271 -8.87 15.74 3.39
CA ILE A 271 -8.15 16.02 2.15
C ILE A 271 -8.64 15.09 1.05
N GLU A 272 -9.24 15.65 0.00
CA GLU A 272 -9.54 14.94 -1.23
C GLU A 272 -8.25 14.72 -2.04
N ILE A 273 -8.03 13.48 -2.48
CA ILE A 273 -6.89 13.10 -3.32
C ILE A 273 -7.42 12.56 -4.64
N ARG A 274 -7.37 13.40 -5.69
CA ARG A 274 -7.95 13.08 -6.99
C ARG A 274 -6.88 12.62 -7.98
N LYS A 275 -6.99 11.35 -8.41
CA LYS A 275 -6.08 10.71 -9.39
C LYS A 275 -6.13 11.34 -10.78
N ARG A 276 -7.28 11.88 -11.18
CA ARG A 276 -7.50 12.49 -12.50
C ARG A 276 -7.50 14.00 -12.35
N SER A 277 -6.51 14.65 -12.95
CA SER A 277 -6.42 16.10 -13.06
C SER A 277 -6.54 16.49 -14.54
N VAL A 278 -7.12 17.66 -14.81
CA VAL A 278 -6.92 18.36 -16.09
C VAL A 278 -5.52 18.97 -16.16
N PRO A 279 -5.03 19.73 -15.15
CA PRO A 279 -3.70 20.33 -15.23
C PRO A 279 -2.60 19.27 -15.31
N ARG A 280 -1.60 19.56 -16.14
CA ARG A 280 -0.34 18.81 -16.26
C ARG A 280 0.79 19.70 -15.77
N LEU A 281 1.80 19.09 -15.17
CA LEU A 281 3.02 19.78 -14.79
C LEU A 281 4.14 19.34 -15.74
N LEU A 282 4.85 20.29 -16.32
CA LEU A 282 6.02 20.06 -17.17
C LEU A 282 7.19 20.87 -16.64
N ARG A 283 8.37 20.27 -16.67
CA ARG A 283 9.62 20.98 -16.38
C ARG A 283 10.22 21.46 -17.69
N ASN A 284 10.46 22.76 -17.79
CA ASN A 284 11.23 23.32 -18.89
C ASN A 284 12.73 23.07 -18.65
N THR A 285 13.45 22.57 -19.66
CA THR A 285 14.89 22.33 -19.63
C THR A 285 15.52 22.83 -20.92
N SER A 286 16.84 23.00 -20.96
CA SER A 286 17.56 23.40 -22.19
C SER A 286 17.38 22.41 -23.36
N ARG A 287 16.95 21.17 -23.08
CA ARG A 287 16.67 20.12 -24.07
C ARG A 287 15.17 19.89 -24.31
N GLY A 288 14.34 20.90 -24.01
CA GLY A 288 12.88 20.86 -24.16
C GLY A 288 12.14 20.46 -22.88
N TYR A 289 10.87 20.10 -23.04
CA TYR A 289 10.01 19.73 -21.92
C TYR A 289 10.29 18.30 -21.43
N ARG A 290 10.31 18.16 -20.11
CA ARG A 290 10.49 16.88 -19.41
C ARG A 290 9.39 16.73 -18.35
N ASN A 291 9.27 15.51 -17.83
CA ASN A 291 8.45 15.28 -16.64
C ASN A 291 8.94 16.14 -15.45
N PRO A 292 8.02 16.54 -14.56
CA PRO A 292 8.34 17.32 -13.38
C PRO A 292 9.26 16.53 -12.45
N ILE A 293 10.00 17.24 -11.61
CA ILE A 293 10.70 16.61 -10.48
C ILE A 293 9.63 16.20 -9.46
N GLN A 294 9.79 15.03 -8.86
CA GLN A 294 8.91 14.60 -7.77
C GLN A 294 8.88 15.64 -6.64
N GLY A 295 7.72 15.82 -6.01
CA GLY A 295 7.50 16.88 -5.03
C GLY A 295 7.29 18.27 -5.65
N ALA A 296 7.36 18.43 -6.97
CA ALA A 296 6.88 19.65 -7.61
C ALA A 296 5.37 19.82 -7.37
N TYR A 297 4.96 21.04 -7.06
CA TYR A 297 3.56 21.36 -6.84
C TYR A 297 3.23 22.75 -7.40
N LEU A 298 1.94 22.95 -7.72
CA LEU A 298 1.35 24.24 -8.03
C LEU A 298 0.18 24.47 -7.07
N GLN A 299 0.22 25.58 -6.33
CA GLN A 299 -0.89 26.02 -5.51
C GLN A 299 -1.88 26.75 -6.42
N LEU A 300 -3.12 26.25 -6.51
CA LEU A 300 -4.18 26.84 -7.33
C LEU A 300 -4.98 27.88 -6.52
N ASP A 301 -5.20 27.60 -5.24
CA ASP A 301 -5.83 28.47 -4.25
C ASP A 301 -5.25 28.11 -2.85
N PRO A 302 -5.66 28.78 -1.75
CA PRO A 302 -5.11 28.51 -0.41
C PRO A 302 -5.14 27.03 0.02
N TYR A 303 -6.14 26.26 -0.41
CA TYR A 303 -6.41 24.88 0.06
C TYR A 303 -6.30 23.81 -1.03
N LYS A 304 -6.07 24.20 -2.28
CA LYS A 304 -6.03 23.31 -3.44
C LYS A 304 -4.70 23.35 -4.18
N TYR A 305 -4.15 22.17 -4.40
CA TYR A 305 -2.81 21.98 -4.95
C TYR A 305 -2.83 20.93 -6.06
N VAL A 306 -1.97 21.13 -7.06
CA VAL A 306 -1.58 20.11 -8.02
C VAL A 306 -0.21 19.59 -7.62
N VAL A 307 -0.08 18.31 -7.31
CA VAL A 307 1.14 17.71 -6.74
C VAL A 307 1.67 16.59 -7.64
N ALA A 308 2.92 16.70 -8.09
CA ALA A 308 3.62 15.65 -8.81
C ALA A 308 4.28 14.69 -7.81
N THR A 309 3.63 13.55 -7.56
CA THR A 309 4.18 12.47 -6.71
C THR A 309 5.12 11.54 -7.46
N VAL A 310 4.96 11.48 -8.78
CA VAL A 310 5.79 10.71 -9.72
C VAL A 310 6.36 11.66 -10.78
N GLY A 311 7.49 11.29 -11.36
CA GLY A 311 8.20 12.13 -12.31
C GLY A 311 9.70 11.80 -12.31
N PHE A 312 10.53 12.78 -12.66
CA PHE A 312 11.98 12.66 -12.58
C PHE A 312 12.44 12.42 -11.11
N PRO A 313 13.39 11.51 -10.85
CA PRO A 313 14.23 10.79 -11.84
C PRO A 313 13.60 9.54 -12.46
N ASP A 314 12.56 8.97 -11.85
CA ASP A 314 12.03 7.64 -12.20
C ASP A 314 11.34 7.56 -13.57
N HIS A 315 10.71 8.66 -13.98
CA HIS A 315 10.06 8.79 -15.30
C HIS A 315 10.60 10.03 -16.03
N PRO A 316 11.88 10.00 -16.49
CA PRO A 316 12.58 11.22 -16.89
C PRO A 316 12.15 11.73 -18.28
N LEU A 317 11.82 10.82 -19.20
CA LEU A 317 11.55 11.10 -20.60
C LEU A 317 10.06 10.99 -20.92
N LEU A 318 9.54 12.01 -21.61
CA LEU A 318 8.14 12.05 -22.07
C LEU A 318 7.85 11.04 -23.18
N SER A 319 8.85 10.71 -24.01
CA SER A 319 8.72 9.75 -25.11
C SER A 319 8.42 8.35 -24.64
N ASP A 320 8.98 7.97 -23.49
CA ASP A 320 8.97 6.58 -23.03
C ASP A 320 7.86 6.32 -22.01
N TYR A 321 7.52 7.34 -21.20
CA TYR A 321 6.59 7.22 -20.08
C TYR A 321 5.34 8.11 -20.23
N GLY A 322 5.27 8.93 -21.28
CA GLY A 322 4.25 9.97 -21.40
C GLY A 322 4.40 11.08 -20.36
N ILE A 323 3.43 11.99 -20.38
CA ILE A 323 3.36 13.10 -19.42
C ILE A 323 2.82 12.58 -18.09
N SER A 324 3.58 12.79 -17.01
CA SER A 324 3.16 12.47 -15.64
C SER A 324 1.82 13.14 -15.33
N ARG A 325 0.93 12.39 -14.70
CA ARG A 325 -0.38 12.89 -14.29
C ARG A 325 -0.32 13.22 -12.81
N PRO A 326 -0.22 14.50 -12.42
CA PRO A 326 -0.18 14.87 -11.00
C PRO A 326 -1.50 14.54 -10.31
N LEU A 327 -1.48 14.61 -8.98
CA LEU A 327 -2.68 14.58 -8.15
C LEU A 327 -3.25 15.99 -8.02
N VAL A 328 -4.58 16.11 -7.91
CA VAL A 328 -5.17 17.31 -7.30
C VAL A 328 -5.47 16.97 -5.85
N VAL A 329 -4.94 17.76 -4.94
CA VAL A 329 -5.05 17.59 -3.48
C VAL A 329 -5.76 18.82 -2.93
N GLU A 330 -6.87 18.64 -2.22
CA GLU A 330 -7.73 19.74 -1.77
C GLU A 330 -8.20 19.49 -0.33
N VAL A 331 -7.98 20.46 0.56
CA VAL A 331 -8.61 20.44 1.89
C VAL A 331 -10.06 20.88 1.72
N VAL A 332 -11.00 19.99 2.02
CA VAL A 332 -12.44 20.22 1.80
C VAL A 332 -13.23 20.38 3.09
N GLU A 333 -12.64 20.03 4.22
CA GLU A 333 -13.19 20.25 5.56
C GLU A 333 -12.06 20.26 6.58
N THR A 334 -12.15 21.09 7.62
CA THR A 334 -11.16 21.15 8.70
C THR A 334 -11.71 21.81 9.96
N SER A 335 -11.16 21.42 11.11
CA SER A 335 -11.45 22.09 12.39
C SER A 335 -10.93 23.52 12.46
N ASN A 336 -9.95 23.91 11.63
CA ASN A 336 -9.38 25.25 11.64
C ASN A 336 -8.84 25.63 10.25
N TRP A 337 -9.57 26.49 9.54
CA TRP A 337 -9.18 26.99 8.22
C TRP A 337 -7.95 27.91 8.26
N ASP A 338 -7.62 28.53 9.39
CA ASP A 338 -6.46 29.43 9.49
C ASP A 338 -5.12 28.67 9.52
N ARG A 339 -5.14 27.34 9.68
CA ARG A 339 -3.91 26.53 9.69
C ARG A 339 -3.39 26.32 8.27
N ASP A 340 -2.11 26.59 8.04
CA ASP A 340 -1.47 26.37 6.74
C ASP A 340 -1.61 24.89 6.32
N PRO A 341 -2.29 24.58 5.20
CA PRO A 341 -2.49 23.20 4.77
C PRO A 341 -1.24 22.58 4.15
N LYS A 342 -0.28 23.40 3.71
CA LYS A 342 0.86 22.99 2.90
C LYS A 342 1.71 21.85 3.51
N PRO A 343 1.96 21.77 4.82
CA PRO A 343 2.64 20.62 5.43
C PRO A 343 1.88 19.31 5.22
N PHE A 344 0.56 19.30 5.34
CA PHE A 344 -0.27 18.10 5.09
C PHE A 344 -0.31 17.73 3.60
N ILE A 345 -0.30 18.72 2.71
CA ILE A 345 -0.16 18.51 1.26
C ILE A 345 1.21 17.89 0.91
N ARG A 346 2.28 18.30 1.59
CA ARG A 346 3.61 17.68 1.46
C ARG A 346 3.55 16.21 1.90
N ASP A 347 2.84 15.91 2.98
CA ASP A 347 2.75 14.55 3.50
C ASP A 347 2.03 13.60 2.53
N VAL A 348 1.08 14.08 1.72
CA VAL A 348 0.51 13.30 0.60
C VAL A 348 1.61 12.85 -0.38
N TYR A 349 2.58 13.71 -0.68
CA TYR A 349 3.73 13.34 -1.50
C TYR A 349 4.66 12.36 -0.77
N TRP A 350 4.99 12.61 0.49
CA TRP A 350 5.89 11.75 1.26
C TRP A 350 5.34 10.34 1.45
N LEU A 351 4.06 10.21 1.78
CA LEU A 351 3.39 8.92 1.92
C LEU A 351 3.29 8.15 0.58
N ALA A 352 3.42 8.81 -0.56
CA ALA A 352 3.52 8.15 -1.87
C ALA A 352 4.90 7.50 -2.11
N GLN A 353 5.91 7.86 -1.30
CA GLN A 353 7.24 7.25 -1.31
C GLN A 353 7.35 6.00 -0.44
N LEU A 354 6.29 5.65 0.30
CA LEU A 354 6.23 4.46 1.16
C LEU A 354 5.66 3.23 0.43
N ASN A 355 5.87 3.11 -0.89
CA ASN A 355 5.35 1.97 -1.65
C ASN A 355 6.01 0.63 -1.26
N TRP A 356 5.46 -0.05 -0.25
CA TRP A 356 5.98 -1.33 0.23
C TRP A 356 5.73 -2.50 -0.74
N ALA A 357 5.06 -2.28 -1.87
CA ALA A 357 4.91 -3.30 -2.93
C ALA A 357 6.03 -3.25 -3.99
N SER A 358 6.80 -2.17 -4.09
CA SER A 358 7.90 -2.05 -5.05
C SER A 358 8.95 -1.06 -4.56
N GLY A 359 10.20 -1.52 -4.42
CA GLY A 359 11.31 -0.69 -3.98
C GLY A 359 12.05 0.01 -5.13
N LEU A 360 11.55 -0.14 -6.37
CA LEU A 360 12.16 0.44 -7.58
C LEU A 360 11.45 1.72 -8.03
N LEU A 361 10.14 1.84 -7.79
CA LEU A 361 9.33 2.96 -8.24
C LEU A 361 8.33 3.36 -7.15
N PRO A 362 8.18 4.67 -6.86
CA PRO A 362 7.17 5.17 -5.95
C PRO A 362 5.77 4.97 -6.56
N THR A 363 4.74 5.15 -5.73
CA THR A 363 3.36 5.14 -6.20
C THR A 363 2.89 6.53 -6.52
N LYS A 364 1.88 6.60 -7.40
CA LYS A 364 1.20 7.87 -7.66
C LYS A 364 0.39 8.34 -6.45
N LEU A 365 -0.28 7.43 -5.77
CA LEU A 365 -1.10 7.72 -4.58
C LEU A 365 -0.27 7.52 -3.31
N PRO A 366 -0.55 8.26 -2.22
CA PRO A 366 -0.04 7.89 -0.90
C PRO A 366 -0.54 6.50 -0.50
N ILE A 367 0.24 5.80 0.33
CA ILE A 367 -0.14 4.46 0.80
C ILE A 367 -1.53 4.42 1.45
N THR A 368 -1.95 5.49 2.11
CA THR A 368 -3.26 5.55 2.79
C THR A 368 -4.42 5.40 1.80
N THR A 369 -4.45 6.15 0.69
CA THR A 369 -5.52 5.97 -0.32
C THR A 369 -5.24 4.83 -1.28
N LEU A 370 -3.98 4.53 -1.58
CA LEU A 370 -3.63 3.39 -2.44
C LEU A 370 -4.09 2.06 -1.84
N TYR A 371 -3.82 1.85 -0.54
CA TYR A 371 -4.10 0.59 0.12
C TYR A 371 -5.59 0.45 0.44
N ALA A 372 -6.26 1.53 0.88
CA ALA A 372 -7.72 1.55 0.99
C ALA A 372 -8.39 1.16 -0.34
N HIS A 373 -7.91 1.72 -1.46
CA HIS A 373 -8.42 1.39 -2.78
C HIS A 373 -8.20 -0.07 -3.19
N ARG A 374 -7.04 -0.65 -2.85
CA ARG A 374 -6.77 -2.08 -3.11
C ARG A 374 -7.69 -2.98 -2.30
N ILE A 375 -7.92 -2.66 -1.02
CA ILE A 375 -8.85 -3.40 -0.16
C ILE A 375 -10.26 -3.36 -0.76
N VAL A 376 -10.76 -2.18 -1.12
CA VAL A 376 -12.09 -2.04 -1.76
C VAL A 376 -12.16 -2.81 -3.08
N SER A 377 -11.10 -2.79 -3.90
CA SER A 377 -11.06 -3.51 -5.17
C SER A 377 -11.14 -5.03 -4.97
N PHE A 378 -10.37 -5.58 -4.03
CA PHE A 378 -10.44 -7.00 -3.67
C PHE A 378 -11.80 -7.38 -3.09
N TRP A 379 -12.39 -6.49 -2.30
CA TRP A 379 -13.71 -6.72 -1.74
C TRP A 379 -14.82 -6.72 -2.80
N ARG A 380 -14.81 -5.78 -3.75
CA ARG A 380 -15.72 -5.81 -4.91
C ARG A 380 -15.58 -7.11 -5.71
N ALA A 381 -14.37 -7.68 -5.71
CA ALA A 381 -14.09 -8.99 -6.26
C ALA A 381 -14.36 -10.15 -5.28
N GLY A 382 -15.12 -9.97 -4.21
CA GLY A 382 -15.58 -11.03 -3.30
C GLY A 382 -14.57 -11.53 -2.28
N VAL A 383 -13.44 -10.85 -2.08
CA VAL A 383 -12.45 -11.22 -1.05
C VAL A 383 -12.81 -10.58 0.29
N ASN A 384 -13.10 -11.40 1.30
CA ASN A 384 -13.30 -10.95 2.67
C ASN A 384 -12.17 -11.48 3.58
N PRO A 385 -11.20 -10.64 3.96
CA PRO A 385 -10.04 -11.07 4.74
C PRO A 385 -10.40 -11.42 6.18
N SER A 386 -9.74 -12.45 6.73
CA SER A 386 -9.81 -12.75 8.18
C SER A 386 -9.23 -11.60 9.01
N ILE A 387 -9.74 -11.42 10.23
CA ILE A 387 -9.23 -10.45 11.22
C ILE A 387 -7.74 -10.66 11.53
N ASN A 388 -7.22 -11.89 11.38
CA ASN A 388 -5.80 -12.22 11.57
C ASN A 388 -4.86 -11.51 10.58
N LEU A 389 -5.40 -10.90 9.52
CA LEU A 389 -4.64 -10.13 8.53
C LEU A 389 -4.60 -8.62 8.81
N LYS A 390 -5.21 -8.12 9.90
CA LYS A 390 -5.36 -6.69 10.17
C LYS A 390 -4.04 -5.88 10.16
N SER A 391 -2.96 -6.50 10.63
CA SER A 391 -1.60 -5.91 10.62
C SER A 391 -0.73 -6.36 9.44
N LYS A 392 -1.29 -7.16 8.52
CA LYS A 392 -0.60 -7.68 7.34
C LYS A 392 -1.12 -7.03 6.07
N LEU A 393 -0.22 -6.86 5.10
CA LEU A 393 -0.50 -6.18 3.85
C LEU A 393 -0.91 -7.18 2.76
N TRP A 394 -1.92 -7.99 3.03
CA TRP A 394 -2.38 -9.10 2.17
C TRP A 394 -2.83 -8.66 0.76
N PHE A 395 -3.26 -7.41 0.65
CA PHE A 395 -3.74 -6.74 -0.56
C PHE A 395 -2.61 -6.18 -1.45
N LEU A 396 -1.34 -6.41 -1.10
CA LEU A 396 -0.22 -5.90 -1.92
C LEU A 396 -0.02 -6.61 -3.25
#